data_AF-A0A2J5PPL8-F1
#
_entry.id   AF-A0A2J5PPL8-F1
#
_cell.length_a   1.000
_cell.length_b   1.000
_cell.length_c   1.000
_cell.angle_alpha   90.00
_cell.angle_beta   90.00
_cell.angle_gamma   90.00
#
_symmetry.space_group_name_H-M   'P 1'
#
loop_
_entity.id
_entity.type
_entity.pdbx_description
1 polymer ?
#
loop_
_entity_poly.entity_id
_entity_poly.type
_entity_poly.pdbx_seq_one_letter_code
_entity_poly.pdbx_strand_id
1 'polypeptide(L)'
;MREIIVDNFAGGGGASTGIELAIGRSVDIAINHDVNAVAMHRTNHPDTLHYCESVFDVSPLAATSGKPVGLAWFSPDCPHFSKAKGAKPVEKAIRGLAWIVIRWALDVGPRVLMLENVEEFKTWGPLLVAEMRPDPARIGETFNAFVGMLTTGIPADHPALVECCEFLEFSPDSEQAKRLIAGLGYVVDFRELRACDYGAPTIRKRFFMVMRRDGKPIVWPEATHGDPKSAAVLAGQLEPWRTAAECIDWSIPAPSIFGRKKSLAENTLKRIARGIQRFVIESASPFIVKCNHTTTRGKYDCFRGQALDDPLQTITKTHGYAIAIPHLTKFRTGATGQEVTDPLPTVTAGTAKRPGGNGHALGIVEAELAPFLAGNGGSEYQAKPRPLDKPAHTILKESRACVVAPVIARQFGASIGHRADEPSATITAGGGGKSQLVSAFLAKHYGGNYNGAGV
;
A
#
# COMPACT_ATOMS: atom_id res chain seq x y z
N MET A 1 45.51 -3.55 0.10
CA MET A 1 44.62 -4.43 0.88
C MET A 1 43.20 -3.87 0.79
N ARG A 2 42.15 -4.69 0.63
CA ARG A 2 40.75 -4.20 0.59
C ARG A 2 40.32 -3.81 2.01
N GLU A 3 39.73 -2.63 2.13
CA GLU A 3 39.11 -2.18 3.38
C GLU A 3 37.78 -2.90 3.61
N ILE A 4 37.49 -3.21 4.87
CA ILE A 4 36.22 -3.82 5.28
C ILE A 4 35.19 -2.80 5.73
N ILE A 5 33.93 -3.23 5.74
CA ILE A 5 32.75 -2.44 6.09
C ILE A 5 32.00 -3.14 7.21
N VAL A 6 31.63 -2.39 8.24
CA VAL A 6 30.98 -2.91 9.44
C VAL A 6 29.66 -2.18 9.71
N ASP A 7 28.58 -2.93 9.95
CA ASP A 7 27.30 -2.40 10.42
C ASP A 7 27.10 -2.74 11.91
N ASN A 8 27.26 -1.76 12.80
CA ASN A 8 26.97 -1.91 14.22
C ASN A 8 25.50 -1.53 14.47
N PHE A 9 24.83 -2.32 15.31
CA PHE A 9 23.38 -2.20 15.56
C PHE A 9 22.55 -2.51 14.30
N ALA A 10 23.01 -3.43 13.45
CA ALA A 10 22.54 -3.62 12.07
C ALA A 10 21.03 -3.93 11.89
N GLY A 11 20.34 -4.36 12.96
CA GLY A 11 18.93 -4.71 12.92
C GLY A 11 18.63 -5.76 11.84
N GLY A 12 17.55 -5.58 11.09
CA GLY A 12 17.21 -6.42 9.95
C GLY A 12 18.01 -6.15 8.66
N GLY A 13 19.03 -5.28 8.68
CA GLY A 13 19.88 -4.97 7.52
C GLY A 13 19.49 -3.73 6.71
N GLY A 14 18.67 -2.82 7.24
CA GLY A 14 18.25 -1.62 6.50
C GLY A 14 19.40 -0.68 6.11
N ALA A 15 20.35 -0.45 7.02
CA ALA A 15 21.57 0.33 6.73
C ALA A 15 22.49 -0.45 5.78
N SER A 16 22.77 -1.72 6.08
CA SER A 16 23.51 -2.65 5.20
C SER A 16 22.99 -2.67 3.75
N THR A 17 21.68 -2.73 3.53
CA THR A 17 21.06 -2.65 2.18
C THR A 17 21.32 -1.32 1.50
N GLY A 18 21.16 -0.19 2.22
CA GLY A 18 21.46 1.13 1.68
C GLY A 18 22.94 1.33 1.32
N ILE A 19 23.84 0.79 2.16
CA ILE A 19 25.28 0.75 1.90
C ILE A 19 25.56 -0.08 0.65
N GLU A 20 25.02 -1.30 0.57
CA GLU A 20 25.23 -2.23 -0.53
C GLU A 20 24.80 -1.66 -1.89
N LEU A 21 23.63 -1.00 -1.95
CA LEU A 21 23.16 -0.30 -3.14
C LEU A 21 24.09 0.86 -3.56
N ALA A 22 24.71 1.55 -2.60
CA ALA A 22 25.60 2.68 -2.88
C ALA A 22 27.01 2.27 -3.33
N ILE A 23 27.50 1.08 -2.95
CA ILE A 23 28.88 0.63 -3.20
C ILE A 23 29.00 -0.61 -4.09
N GLY A 24 27.90 -1.29 -4.40
CA GLY A 24 27.86 -2.51 -5.21
C GLY A 24 28.39 -3.78 -4.51
N ARG A 25 28.38 -3.83 -3.17
CA ARG A 25 28.77 -5.01 -2.37
C ARG A 25 28.17 -4.98 -0.96
N SER A 26 27.84 -6.14 -0.40
CA SER A 26 27.38 -6.26 0.99
C SER A 26 28.44 -5.80 2.01
N VAL A 27 27.98 -5.51 3.23
CA VAL A 27 28.86 -5.25 4.38
C VAL A 27 29.64 -6.51 4.75
N ASP A 28 30.91 -6.36 5.15
CA ASP A 28 31.75 -7.52 5.46
C ASP A 28 31.46 -8.07 6.87
N ILE A 29 31.01 -7.22 7.81
CA ILE A 29 30.64 -7.59 9.19
C ILE A 29 29.34 -6.89 9.60
N ALA A 30 28.48 -7.59 10.35
CA ALA A 30 27.32 -6.99 11.03
C ALA A 30 27.22 -7.45 12.49
N ILE A 31 26.86 -6.55 13.41
CA ILE A 31 26.80 -6.81 14.85
C ILE A 31 25.42 -6.45 15.39
N ASN A 32 24.73 -7.42 16.01
CA ASN A 32 23.45 -7.20 16.69
C ASN A 32 23.17 -8.30 17.74
N HIS A 33 22.49 -7.96 18.83
CA HIS A 33 22.19 -8.91 19.91
C HIS A 33 20.86 -9.68 19.72
N ASP A 34 19.93 -9.18 18.88
CA ASP A 34 18.64 -9.85 18.65
C ASP A 34 18.79 -10.94 17.58
N VAL A 35 18.62 -12.20 18.00
CA VAL A 35 18.69 -13.39 17.16
C VAL A 35 17.74 -13.30 15.95
N ASN A 36 16.56 -12.68 16.11
CA ASN A 36 15.59 -12.52 15.01
C ASN A 36 16.06 -11.47 14.00
N ALA A 37 16.67 -10.37 14.49
CA ALA A 37 17.26 -9.34 13.65
C ALA A 37 18.43 -9.91 12.85
N VAL A 38 19.32 -10.68 13.51
CA VAL A 38 20.44 -11.38 12.85
C VAL A 38 19.95 -12.42 11.84
N ALA A 39 18.90 -13.18 12.15
CA ALA A 39 18.32 -14.15 11.20
C ALA A 39 17.75 -13.47 9.94
N MET A 40 17.05 -12.34 10.13
CA MET A 40 16.56 -11.50 9.01
C MET A 40 17.74 -10.93 8.20
N HIS A 41 18.73 -10.34 8.88
CA HIS A 41 19.92 -9.76 8.24
C HIS A 41 20.68 -10.80 7.42
N ARG A 42 20.93 -12.00 7.97
CA ARG A 42 21.59 -13.11 7.27
C ARG A 42 20.82 -13.62 6.06
N THR A 43 19.49 -13.52 6.07
CA THR A 43 18.66 -13.88 4.91
C THR A 43 18.85 -12.88 3.75
N ASN A 44 19.06 -11.59 4.08
CA ASN A 44 19.25 -10.53 3.10
C ASN A 44 20.72 -10.35 2.66
N HIS A 45 21.67 -10.59 3.56
CA HIS A 45 23.11 -10.43 3.37
C HIS A 45 23.85 -11.71 3.81
N PRO A 46 23.83 -12.79 2.98
CA PRO A 46 24.37 -14.10 3.36
C PRO A 46 25.90 -14.15 3.43
N ASP A 47 26.60 -13.27 2.71
CA ASP A 47 28.07 -13.21 2.68
C ASP A 47 28.68 -12.39 3.83
N THR A 48 27.83 -11.75 4.65
CA THR A 48 28.26 -10.97 5.82
C THR A 48 28.61 -11.87 7.01
N LEU A 49 29.68 -11.54 7.74
CA LEU A 49 29.97 -12.16 9.03
C LEU A 49 29.11 -11.53 10.15
N HIS A 50 28.15 -12.28 10.70
CA HIS A 50 27.29 -11.79 11.80
C HIS A 50 27.81 -12.18 13.18
N TYR A 51 28.02 -11.19 14.04
CA TYR A 51 28.16 -11.37 15.48
C TYR A 51 26.80 -11.21 16.15
N CYS A 52 26.27 -12.30 16.71
CA CYS A 52 24.97 -12.34 17.39
C CYS A 52 25.13 -12.02 18.89
N GLU A 53 25.80 -10.91 19.18
CA GLU A 53 26.38 -10.57 20.49
C GLU A 53 26.06 -9.12 20.86
N SER A 54 26.31 -8.77 22.11
CA SER A 54 26.23 -7.38 22.55
C SER A 54 27.36 -6.57 21.90
N VAL A 55 27.09 -5.34 21.48
CA VAL A 55 28.12 -4.43 20.94
C VAL A 55 29.23 -4.09 21.96
N PHE A 56 28.98 -4.35 23.24
CA PHE A 56 29.96 -4.22 24.32
C PHE A 56 30.98 -5.37 24.34
N ASP A 57 30.53 -6.58 24.02
CA ASP A 57 31.34 -7.81 24.12
C ASP A 57 32.27 -7.98 22.90
N VAL A 58 31.93 -7.34 21.78
CA VAL A 58 32.67 -7.41 20.52
C VAL A 58 33.87 -6.45 20.52
N SER A 59 35.09 -6.99 20.63
CA SER A 59 36.31 -6.25 20.39
C SER A 59 36.47 -5.87 18.90
N PRO A 60 36.60 -4.57 18.54
CA PRO A 60 36.80 -4.17 17.14
C PRO A 60 38.07 -4.76 16.52
N LEU A 61 39.17 -4.86 17.28
CA LEU A 61 40.43 -5.45 16.80
C LEU A 61 40.27 -6.93 16.44
N ALA A 62 39.55 -7.69 17.27
CA ALA A 62 39.27 -9.10 17.00
C ALA A 62 38.33 -9.27 15.80
N ALA A 63 37.19 -8.55 15.80
CA ALA A 63 36.18 -8.63 14.74
C ALA A 63 36.76 -8.27 13.36
N THR A 64 37.58 -7.22 13.30
CA THR A 64 38.24 -6.80 12.06
C THR A 64 39.42 -7.70 11.65
N SER A 65 39.95 -8.52 12.57
CA SER A 65 41.18 -9.30 12.39
C SER A 65 42.35 -8.46 11.85
N GLY A 66 42.47 -7.22 12.33
CA GLY A 66 43.48 -6.26 11.88
C GLY A 66 43.31 -5.71 10.47
N LYS A 67 42.22 -6.03 9.76
CA LYS A 67 41.93 -5.45 8.42
C LYS A 67 41.53 -3.97 8.57
N PRO A 68 41.99 -3.08 7.69
CA PRO A 68 41.63 -1.67 7.74
C PRO A 68 40.12 -1.48 7.48
N VAL A 69 39.46 -0.65 8.30
CA VAL A 69 38.02 -0.39 8.19
C VAL A 69 37.77 0.86 7.36
N GLY A 70 37.11 0.70 6.22
CA GLY A 70 36.81 1.79 5.28
C GLY A 70 35.54 2.55 5.63
N LEU A 71 34.58 1.86 6.26
CA LEU A 71 33.32 2.40 6.78
C LEU A 71 32.88 1.57 8.00
N ALA A 72 32.52 2.23 9.10
CA ALA A 72 31.70 1.62 10.15
C ALA A 72 30.44 2.45 10.38
N TRP A 73 29.28 1.79 10.29
CA TRP A 73 27.96 2.36 10.56
C TRP A 73 27.53 2.06 12.00
N PHE A 74 26.76 2.97 12.60
CA PHE A 74 26.21 2.87 13.95
C PHE A 74 24.78 3.42 14.01
N SER A 75 23.81 2.58 14.39
CA SER A 75 22.43 3.01 14.72
C SER A 75 22.09 2.69 16.19
N PRO A 76 22.75 3.33 17.18
CA PRO A 76 22.54 3.02 18.61
C PRO A 76 21.14 3.44 19.08
N ASP A 77 20.63 2.73 20.09
CA ASP A 77 19.24 2.84 20.52
C ASP A 77 18.83 4.27 20.98
N CYS A 78 17.81 4.80 20.31
CA CYS A 78 17.27 6.14 20.53
C CYS A 78 16.23 6.36 21.66
N PRO A 79 15.69 5.37 22.43
CA PRO A 79 14.56 5.64 23.35
C PRO A 79 14.84 6.71 24.42
N HIS A 80 16.10 6.95 24.76
CA HIS A 80 16.53 7.86 25.84
C HIS A 80 16.73 9.30 25.33
N PHE A 81 16.53 9.51 24.03
CA PHE A 81 16.51 10.81 23.36
C PHE A 81 15.11 11.11 22.78
N SER A 82 14.39 10.10 22.30
CA SER A 82 13.10 10.29 21.60
C SER A 82 11.97 10.85 22.47
N LYS A 83 11.30 11.90 21.97
CA LYS A 83 10.02 12.44 22.51
C LYS A 83 8.95 11.36 22.76
N ALA A 84 8.98 10.25 22.02
CA ALA A 84 7.97 9.19 22.10
C ALA A 84 7.97 8.42 23.44
N LYS A 85 9.05 8.49 24.24
CA LYS A 85 9.14 7.79 25.55
C LYS A 85 8.37 8.51 26.67
N GLY A 86 8.07 9.80 26.51
CA GLY A 86 7.49 10.64 27.56
C GLY A 86 8.42 10.82 28.77
N ALA A 87 7.87 11.27 29.91
CA ALA A 87 8.64 11.65 31.11
C ALA A 87 9.17 10.47 31.97
N LYS A 88 9.34 9.28 31.38
CA LYS A 88 9.86 8.09 32.08
C LYS A 88 11.37 8.22 32.33
N PRO A 89 11.90 7.72 33.47
CA PRO A 89 13.34 7.68 33.73
C PRO A 89 14.16 7.04 32.60
N VAL A 90 15.41 7.45 32.49
CA VAL A 90 16.37 6.94 31.50
C VAL A 90 17.47 6.12 32.16
N GLU A 91 17.75 4.96 31.59
CA GLU A 91 18.88 4.09 31.96
C GLU A 91 20.17 4.60 31.31
N LYS A 92 21.25 4.68 32.09
CA LYS A 92 22.57 5.15 31.66
C LYS A 92 23.18 4.21 30.61
N ALA A 93 23.02 2.89 30.78
CA ALA A 93 23.55 1.87 29.88
C ALA A 93 23.06 2.03 28.42
N ILE A 94 21.76 2.23 28.21
CA ILE A 94 21.20 2.41 26.86
C ILE A 94 21.55 3.79 26.29
N ARG A 95 21.52 4.85 27.11
CA ARG A 95 21.87 6.22 26.68
C ARG A 95 23.34 6.34 26.24
N GLY A 96 24.24 5.58 26.86
CA GLY A 96 25.66 5.59 26.54
C GLY A 96 26.05 4.80 25.29
N LEU A 97 25.15 4.05 24.63
CA LEU A 97 25.50 3.18 23.48
C LEU A 97 26.22 3.91 22.33
N ALA A 98 26.05 5.23 22.20
CA ALA A 98 26.80 6.04 21.26
C ALA A 98 28.32 6.07 21.53
N TRP A 99 28.79 5.84 22.76
CA TRP A 99 30.21 5.72 23.09
C TRP A 99 30.90 4.54 22.39
N ILE A 100 30.16 3.54 21.89
CA ILE A 100 30.72 2.48 21.03
C ILE A 100 31.38 3.06 19.77
N VAL A 101 30.91 4.21 19.26
CA VAL A 101 31.60 4.93 18.17
C VAL A 101 33.02 5.33 18.58
N ILE A 102 33.21 5.79 19.82
CA ILE A 102 34.52 6.18 20.36
C ILE A 102 35.43 4.95 20.52
N ARG A 103 34.91 3.80 20.98
CA ARG A 103 35.66 2.52 21.00
C ARG A 103 36.22 2.19 19.61
N TRP A 104 35.36 2.17 18.59
CA TRP A 104 35.79 1.88 17.22
C TRP A 104 36.80 2.92 16.70
N ALA A 105 36.58 4.21 16.97
CA ALA A 105 37.48 5.29 16.59
C ALA A 105 38.87 5.22 17.28
N LEU A 106 38.92 4.73 18.52
CA LEU A 106 40.15 4.52 19.29
C LEU A 106 40.95 3.30 18.80
N ASP A 107 40.27 2.17 18.63
CA ASP A 107 40.88 0.83 18.48
C ASP A 107 41.32 0.52 17.04
N VAL A 108 40.43 0.76 16.07
CA VAL A 108 40.65 0.45 14.65
C VAL A 108 40.64 1.69 13.75
N GLY A 109 40.23 2.83 14.30
CA GLY A 109 40.24 4.15 13.67
C GLY A 109 39.73 4.20 12.23
N PRO A 110 38.48 3.80 11.94
CA PRO A 110 37.94 3.67 10.58
C PRO A 110 38.11 4.94 9.75
N ARG A 111 38.26 4.76 8.43
CA ARG A 111 38.39 5.90 7.50
C ARG A 111 37.16 6.81 7.57
N VAL A 112 35.97 6.19 7.53
CA VAL A 112 34.65 6.82 7.69
C VAL A 112 33.93 6.12 8.85
N LEU A 113 33.34 6.90 9.74
CA LEU A 113 32.32 6.48 10.68
C LEU A 113 31.00 7.17 10.27
N MET A 114 29.87 6.49 10.40
CA MET A 114 28.55 7.07 10.18
C MET A 114 27.62 6.71 11.34
N LEU A 115 26.88 7.69 11.88
CA LEU A 115 25.89 7.48 12.94
C LEU A 115 24.52 7.95 12.48
N GLU A 116 23.48 7.13 12.69
CA GLU A 116 22.07 7.48 12.52
C GLU A 116 21.34 7.49 13.87
N ASN A 117 20.48 8.48 14.07
CA ASN A 117 19.65 8.60 15.27
C ASN A 117 18.43 9.52 15.07
N VAL A 118 17.72 9.84 16.15
CA VAL A 118 16.66 10.86 16.18
C VAL A 118 17.24 12.28 16.35
N GLU A 119 16.46 13.32 16.01
CA GLU A 119 16.90 14.73 16.10
C GLU A 119 17.35 15.12 17.52
N GLU A 120 16.74 14.49 18.53
CA GLU A 120 17.00 14.73 19.94
C GLU A 120 18.34 14.18 20.42
N PHE A 121 19.09 13.43 19.60
CA PHE A 121 20.46 13.03 19.94
C PHE A 121 21.36 14.24 20.23
N LYS A 122 21.12 15.38 19.54
CA LYS A 122 21.78 16.67 19.82
C LYS A 122 21.51 17.23 21.23
N THR A 123 20.48 16.73 21.92
CA THR A 123 20.15 17.13 23.30
C THR A 123 20.88 16.30 24.35
N TRP A 124 21.74 15.35 23.95
CA TRP A 124 22.47 14.50 24.87
C TRP A 124 23.33 15.33 25.83
N GLY A 125 22.91 15.33 27.09
CA GLY A 125 23.59 15.92 28.24
C GLY A 125 23.56 14.96 29.44
N PRO A 126 24.13 15.38 30.58
CA PRO A 126 24.15 14.61 31.82
C PRO A 126 22.73 14.39 32.39
N LEU A 127 22.64 13.52 33.39
CA LEU A 127 21.41 13.21 34.10
C LEU A 127 21.41 13.83 35.50
N LEU A 128 20.24 14.31 35.94
CA LEU A 128 19.98 14.71 37.32
C LEU A 128 20.05 13.47 38.22
N VAL A 129 21.01 13.45 39.14
CA VAL A 129 21.36 12.28 39.98
C VAL A 129 20.16 11.70 40.74
N ALA A 130 19.24 12.56 41.22
CA ALA A 130 18.09 12.13 42.00
C ALA A 130 16.91 11.59 41.15
N GLU A 131 16.80 11.98 39.88
CA GLU A 131 15.61 11.70 39.05
C GLU A 131 15.89 10.78 37.86
N MET A 132 17.16 10.54 37.51
CA MET A 132 17.57 9.84 36.29
C MET A 132 16.85 10.40 35.05
N ARG A 133 16.84 11.74 34.95
CA ARG A 133 16.27 12.54 33.86
C ARG A 133 17.34 13.46 33.28
N PRO A 134 17.29 13.79 31.98
CA PRO A 134 18.20 14.76 31.37
C PRO A 134 18.15 16.11 32.11
N ASP A 135 19.30 16.68 32.41
CA ASP A 135 19.40 18.02 33.00
C ASP A 135 19.04 19.08 31.94
N PRO A 136 17.94 19.86 32.12
CA PRO A 136 17.52 20.85 31.14
C PRO A 136 18.47 22.06 31.04
N ALA A 137 19.32 22.30 32.05
CA ALA A 137 20.32 23.37 32.02
C ALA A 137 21.57 22.98 31.21
N ARG A 138 21.77 21.68 30.95
CA ARG A 138 23.00 21.10 30.34
C ARG A 138 22.72 20.33 29.05
N ILE A 139 21.68 20.75 28.34
CA ILE A 139 21.24 20.15 27.06
C ILE A 139 22.37 20.22 26.03
N GLY A 140 22.71 19.07 25.46
CA GLY A 140 23.72 18.95 24.40
C GLY A 140 25.18 19.00 24.88
N GLU A 141 25.46 19.11 26.17
CA GLU A 141 26.83 19.14 26.68
C GLU A 141 27.60 17.85 26.35
N THR A 142 27.01 16.68 26.60
CA THR A 142 27.61 15.38 26.27
C THR A 142 27.72 15.18 24.75
N PHE A 143 26.76 15.68 23.96
CA PHE A 143 26.83 15.69 22.50
C PHE A 143 28.02 16.51 21.98
N ASN A 144 28.20 17.72 22.50
CA ASN A 144 29.32 18.59 22.13
C ASN A 144 30.66 17.96 22.53
N ALA A 145 30.73 17.34 23.70
CA ALA A 145 31.93 16.62 24.13
C ALA A 145 32.22 15.38 23.26
N PHE A 146 31.21 14.61 22.87
CA PHE A 146 31.33 13.49 21.94
C PHE A 146 31.90 13.94 20.59
N VAL A 147 31.40 15.05 20.04
CA VAL A 147 31.97 15.67 18.81
C VAL A 147 33.40 16.18 19.06
N GLY A 148 33.67 16.79 20.21
CA GLY A 148 35.00 17.25 20.62
C GLY A 148 36.03 16.11 20.63
N MET A 149 35.74 15.02 21.35
CA MET A 149 36.57 13.81 21.40
C MET A 149 36.93 13.28 20.01
N LEU A 150 35.96 13.26 19.08
CA LEU A 150 36.18 12.84 17.69
C LEU A 150 37.04 13.83 16.89
N THR A 151 36.94 15.12 17.18
CA THR A 151 37.56 16.22 16.42
C THR A 151 38.85 16.73 17.10
N THR A 152 38.75 17.83 17.85
CA THR A 152 39.85 18.65 18.39
C THR A 152 40.16 18.39 19.88
N GLY A 153 39.45 17.45 20.49
CA GLY A 153 39.58 17.12 21.91
C GLY A 153 38.58 17.83 22.81
N ILE A 154 38.74 17.61 24.11
CA ILE A 154 37.92 18.17 25.19
C ILE A 154 38.78 18.46 26.44
N PRO A 155 38.32 19.34 27.36
CA PRO A 155 38.98 19.52 28.65
C PRO A 155 39.10 18.23 29.45
N ALA A 156 40.20 18.04 30.17
CA ALA A 156 40.47 16.83 30.97
C ALA A 156 39.53 16.68 32.18
N ASP A 157 38.95 17.78 32.66
CA ASP A 157 37.94 17.84 33.72
C ASP A 157 36.49 17.72 33.20
N HIS A 158 36.29 17.57 31.89
CA HIS A 158 34.96 17.52 31.30
C HIS A 158 34.22 16.23 31.73
N PRO A 159 33.01 16.30 32.33
CA PRO A 159 32.36 15.14 32.96
C PRO A 159 31.99 14.02 31.97
N ALA A 160 31.72 14.36 30.70
CA ALA A 160 31.53 13.37 29.64
C ALA A 160 32.76 12.47 29.39
N LEU A 161 33.98 12.92 29.73
CA LEU A 161 35.18 12.07 29.67
C LEU A 161 35.07 10.93 30.69
N VAL A 162 34.68 11.23 31.93
CA VAL A 162 34.48 10.23 32.98
C VAL A 162 33.37 9.26 32.58
N GLU A 163 32.22 9.76 32.09
CA GLU A 163 31.13 8.91 31.59
C GLU A 163 31.59 7.97 30.46
N CYS A 164 32.39 8.46 29.52
CA CYS A 164 32.96 7.67 28.43
C CYS A 164 33.98 6.63 28.93
N CYS A 165 34.86 7.00 29.86
CA CYS A 165 35.85 6.10 30.47
C CYS A 165 35.19 4.96 31.27
N GLU A 166 34.19 5.29 32.08
CA GLU A 166 33.36 4.31 32.81
C GLU A 166 32.67 3.34 31.83
N PHE A 167 32.04 3.87 30.79
CA PHE A 167 31.25 3.09 29.84
C PHE A 167 32.10 2.23 28.90
N LEU A 168 33.33 2.65 28.63
CA LEU A 168 34.32 1.93 27.81
C LEU A 168 35.39 1.23 28.65
N GLU A 169 35.16 1.06 29.95
CA GLU A 169 35.95 0.23 30.86
C GLU A 169 37.47 0.50 30.80
N PHE A 170 37.85 1.79 30.70
CA PHE A 170 39.26 2.20 30.76
C PHE A 170 39.48 3.35 31.76
N SER A 171 40.69 3.43 32.32
CA SER A 171 41.03 4.46 33.30
C SER A 171 41.00 5.88 32.69
N PRO A 172 40.50 6.91 33.40
CA PRO A 172 40.64 8.31 33.02
C PRO A 172 42.10 8.77 32.80
N ASP A 173 43.09 8.09 33.40
CA ASP A 173 44.52 8.39 33.23
C ASP A 173 45.18 7.66 32.04
N SER A 174 44.40 6.85 31.31
CA SER A 174 44.90 6.01 30.20
C SER A 174 45.34 6.80 28.96
N GLU A 175 46.16 6.17 28.11
CA GLU A 175 46.51 6.72 26.81
C GLU A 175 45.28 6.90 25.90
N GLN A 176 44.24 6.06 26.06
CA GLN A 176 42.95 6.25 25.41
C GLN A 176 42.31 7.58 25.84
N ALA A 177 42.21 7.86 27.14
CA ALA A 177 41.65 9.10 27.65
C ALA A 177 42.46 10.34 27.20
N LYS A 178 43.80 10.26 27.22
CA LYS A 178 44.68 11.32 26.68
C LYS A 178 44.44 11.59 25.18
N ARG A 179 44.20 10.55 24.38
CA ARG A 179 43.80 10.70 22.96
C ARG A 179 42.43 11.37 22.81
N LEU A 180 41.48 11.13 23.71
CA LEU A 180 40.18 11.82 23.70
C LEU A 180 40.29 13.29 24.13
N ILE A 181 41.18 13.61 25.06
CA ILE A 181 41.52 14.99 25.47
C ILE A 181 42.19 15.75 24.32
N ALA A 182 43.08 15.10 23.56
CA ALA A 182 43.76 15.70 22.40
C ALA A 182 42.93 15.73 21.11
N GLY A 183 41.89 14.89 21.01
CA GLY A 183 41.06 14.73 19.82
C GLY A 183 41.55 13.64 18.88
N LEU A 184 40.60 12.91 18.27
CA LEU A 184 40.90 11.82 17.34
C LEU A 184 41.12 12.27 15.88
N GLY A 185 40.97 13.57 15.58
CA GLY A 185 41.31 14.17 14.29
C GLY A 185 40.35 13.84 13.14
N TYR A 186 39.10 13.45 13.43
CA TYR A 186 38.06 13.36 12.41
C TYR A 186 37.52 14.74 12.06
N VAL A 187 37.18 14.96 10.80
CA VAL A 187 36.25 16.01 10.38
C VAL A 187 34.84 15.47 10.62
N VAL A 188 33.98 16.26 11.27
CA VAL A 188 32.60 15.87 11.63
C VAL A 188 31.61 16.87 11.06
N ASP A 189 30.55 16.37 10.43
CA ASP A 189 29.38 17.15 10.03
C ASP A 189 28.11 16.30 10.24
N PHE A 190 26.96 16.94 10.45
CA PHE A 190 25.69 16.27 10.69
C PHE A 190 24.50 17.03 10.13
N ARG A 191 23.51 16.29 9.62
CA ARG A 191 22.27 16.85 9.08
C ARG A 191 21.05 16.05 9.52
N GLU A 192 19.91 16.73 9.53
CA GLU A 192 18.61 16.09 9.61
C GLU A 192 18.06 15.89 8.20
N LEU A 193 17.87 14.63 7.80
CA LEU A 193 17.34 14.26 6.49
C LEU A 193 15.94 13.63 6.66
N ARG A 194 15.06 13.78 5.68
CA ARG A 194 13.76 13.10 5.65
C ARG A 194 13.74 12.08 4.53
N ALA A 195 13.31 10.86 4.83
CA ALA A 195 13.34 9.77 3.85
C ALA A 195 12.48 10.06 2.59
N CYS A 196 11.42 10.87 2.72
CA CYS A 196 10.59 11.34 1.59
C CYS A 196 11.36 12.13 0.54
N ASP A 197 12.37 12.90 0.95
CA ASP A 197 13.16 13.76 0.05
C ASP A 197 14.15 12.92 -0.81
N TYR A 198 14.26 11.62 -0.50
CA TYR A 198 15.10 10.62 -1.16
C TYR A 198 14.30 9.41 -1.68
N GLY A 199 13.00 9.59 -1.93
CA GLY A 199 12.16 8.57 -2.61
C GLY A 199 11.64 7.43 -1.75
N ALA A 200 11.74 7.51 -0.42
CA ALA A 200 11.01 6.60 0.47
C ALA A 200 9.61 7.17 0.78
N PRO A 201 8.51 6.40 0.68
CA PRO A 201 7.15 6.90 0.91
C PRO A 201 6.80 7.09 2.39
N THR A 202 7.63 7.84 3.12
CA THR A 202 7.46 8.16 4.54
C THR A 202 8.17 9.46 4.93
N ILE A 203 7.48 10.31 5.69
CA ILE A 203 8.01 11.59 6.21
C ILE A 203 9.03 11.42 7.36
N ARG A 204 9.62 10.23 7.49
CA ARG A 204 10.51 9.86 8.61
C ARG A 204 11.77 10.71 8.57
N LYS A 205 11.87 11.66 9.50
CA LYS A 205 13.08 12.45 9.75
C LYS A 205 14.10 11.65 10.57
N ARG A 206 15.38 11.80 10.25
CA ARG A 206 16.52 11.22 10.95
C ARG A 206 17.71 12.16 11.01
N PHE A 207 18.42 12.10 12.13
CA PHE A 207 19.71 12.71 12.33
C PHE A 207 20.77 11.76 11.78
N PHE A 208 21.64 12.28 10.92
CA PHE A 208 22.81 11.57 10.41
C PHE A 208 24.06 12.38 10.76
N MET A 209 25.11 11.71 11.23
CA MET A 209 26.44 12.29 11.45
C MET A 209 27.45 11.50 10.63
N VAL A 210 28.33 12.21 9.93
CA VAL A 210 29.47 11.64 9.20
C VAL A 210 30.74 12.13 9.86
N MET A 211 31.64 11.20 10.18
CA MET A 211 32.94 11.50 10.77
C MET A 211 34.01 10.86 9.89
N ARG A 212 34.93 11.65 9.34
CA ARG A 212 35.93 11.14 8.39
C ARG A 212 37.32 11.70 8.62
N ARG A 213 38.35 10.87 8.42
CA ARG A 213 39.76 11.18 8.73
C ARG A 213 40.73 11.03 7.54
N ASP A 214 40.23 11.02 6.32
CA ASP A 214 41.01 10.82 5.07
C ASP A 214 41.38 12.10 4.32
N GLY A 215 41.09 13.28 4.90
CA GLY A 215 41.33 14.58 4.28
C GLY A 215 40.37 15.00 3.16
N LYS A 216 39.38 14.18 2.79
CA LYS A 216 38.34 14.57 1.81
C LYS A 216 37.26 15.46 2.46
N PRO A 217 36.45 16.22 1.69
CA PRO A 217 35.32 17.00 2.19
C PRO A 217 34.07 16.13 2.42
N ILE A 218 33.26 16.43 3.45
CA ILE A 218 31.97 15.73 3.66
C ILE A 218 30.97 16.28 2.65
N VAL A 219 30.30 15.38 1.93
CA VAL A 219 29.30 15.71 0.91
C VAL A 219 28.02 14.98 1.27
N TRP A 220 26.90 15.71 1.28
CA TRP A 220 25.58 15.17 1.55
C TRP A 220 24.83 14.91 0.24
N PRO A 221 23.94 13.92 0.19
CA PRO A 221 23.13 13.67 -0.99
C PRO A 221 22.12 14.81 -1.18
N GLU A 222 22.04 15.34 -2.40
CA GLU A 222 20.97 16.26 -2.79
C GLU A 222 19.61 15.54 -2.77
N ALA A 223 18.56 16.27 -2.43
CA ALA A 223 17.20 15.75 -2.49
C ALA A 223 16.86 15.36 -3.93
N THR A 224 16.25 14.19 -4.12
CA THR A 224 15.74 13.75 -5.43
C THR A 224 14.24 13.97 -5.56
N HIS A 225 13.53 14.11 -4.43
CA HIS A 225 12.09 14.27 -4.35
C HIS A 225 11.69 15.51 -3.54
N GLY A 226 10.52 16.08 -3.82
CA GLY A 226 9.97 17.23 -3.10
C GLY A 226 8.44 17.22 -2.99
N ASP A 227 7.88 18.22 -2.31
CA ASP A 227 6.42 18.42 -2.25
C ASP A 227 5.85 18.54 -3.67
N PRO A 228 4.83 17.75 -4.07
CA PRO A 228 4.19 17.85 -5.38
C PRO A 228 3.68 19.25 -5.76
N LYS A 229 3.52 20.15 -4.78
CA LYS A 229 3.10 21.56 -4.97
C LYS A 229 4.28 22.54 -4.98
N SER A 230 5.50 22.08 -4.77
CA SER A 230 6.70 22.94 -4.76
C SER A 230 7.07 23.39 -6.18
N ALA A 231 7.64 24.59 -6.28
CA ALA A 231 8.09 25.12 -7.57
C ALA A 231 9.14 24.22 -8.25
N ALA A 232 10.00 23.55 -7.48
CA ALA A 232 11.00 22.62 -8.00
C ALA A 232 10.37 21.38 -8.67
N VAL A 233 9.36 20.77 -8.04
CA VAL A 233 8.64 19.63 -8.66
C VAL A 233 7.80 20.09 -9.84
N LEU A 234 7.10 21.24 -9.74
CA LEU A 234 6.32 21.81 -10.85
C LEU A 234 7.19 22.21 -12.06
N ALA A 235 8.47 22.54 -11.82
CA ALA A 235 9.47 22.80 -12.87
C ALA A 235 10.21 21.54 -13.36
N GLY A 236 9.88 20.35 -12.84
CA GLY A 236 10.52 19.08 -13.22
C GLY A 236 11.96 18.91 -12.71
N GLN A 237 12.38 19.68 -11.71
CA GLN A 237 13.73 19.62 -11.11
C GLN A 237 13.85 18.54 -10.02
N LEU A 238 12.72 18.18 -9.40
CA LEU A 238 12.60 17.11 -8.40
C LEU A 238 11.41 16.22 -8.74
N GLU A 239 11.48 14.95 -8.36
CA GLU A 239 10.33 14.05 -8.44
C GLU A 239 9.30 14.37 -7.33
N PRO A 240 7.99 14.16 -7.55
CA PRO A 240 6.99 14.31 -6.48
C PRO A 240 7.20 13.26 -5.39
N TRP A 241 7.07 13.64 -4.11
CA TRP A 241 7.13 12.70 -2.99
C TRP A 241 6.24 11.47 -3.20
N ARG A 242 6.86 10.29 -3.07
CA ARG A 242 6.20 9.00 -3.18
C ARG A 242 5.23 8.74 -2.03
N THR A 243 4.19 7.98 -2.31
CA THR A 243 3.03 7.77 -1.42
C THR A 243 3.01 6.38 -0.80
N ALA A 244 2.49 6.26 0.42
CA ALA A 244 2.39 4.97 1.11
C ALA A 244 1.53 3.94 0.35
N ALA A 245 0.64 4.38 -0.54
CA ALA A 245 -0.20 3.51 -1.37
C ALA A 245 0.61 2.65 -2.36
N GLU A 246 1.82 3.09 -2.74
CA GLU A 246 2.73 2.34 -3.62
C GLU A 246 3.42 1.15 -2.92
N CYS A 247 3.47 1.17 -1.58
CA CYS A 247 4.10 0.11 -0.77
C CYS A 247 3.09 -0.83 -0.12
N ILE A 248 1.80 -0.68 -0.42
CA ILE A 248 0.75 -1.59 0.04
C ILE A 248 0.41 -2.53 -1.12
N ASP A 249 0.61 -3.84 -0.91
CA ASP A 249 0.03 -4.84 -1.80
C ASP A 249 -1.47 -4.96 -1.51
N TRP A 250 -2.27 -4.21 -2.27
CA TRP A 250 -3.72 -4.18 -2.18
C TRP A 250 -4.39 -5.50 -2.56
N SER A 251 -3.65 -6.49 -3.08
CA SER A 251 -4.17 -7.85 -3.30
C SER A 251 -4.18 -8.70 -2.03
N ILE A 252 -3.44 -8.31 -0.99
CA ILE A 252 -3.41 -9.00 0.30
C ILE A 252 -4.57 -8.49 1.19
N PRO A 253 -5.58 -9.32 1.49
CA PRO A 253 -6.72 -8.89 2.28
C PRO A 253 -6.32 -8.63 3.75
N ALA A 254 -6.59 -7.43 4.25
CA ALA A 254 -6.40 -7.10 5.65
C ALA A 254 -7.58 -7.60 6.51
N PRO A 255 -7.35 -8.18 7.71
CA PRO A 255 -8.41 -8.50 8.65
C PRO A 255 -9.20 -7.25 9.06
N SER A 256 -10.53 -7.36 9.10
CA SER A 256 -11.40 -6.25 9.50
C SER A 256 -11.07 -5.76 10.91
N ILE A 257 -11.16 -4.43 11.10
CA ILE A 257 -11.11 -3.84 12.45
C ILE A 257 -12.38 -4.12 13.26
N PHE A 258 -13.47 -4.52 12.59
CA PHE A 258 -14.73 -4.93 13.20
C PHE A 258 -14.72 -6.45 13.49
N GLY A 259 -15.46 -6.90 14.52
CA GLY A 259 -15.51 -8.32 14.89
C GLY A 259 -14.26 -8.87 15.60
N ARG A 260 -13.29 -8.02 15.97
CA ARG A 260 -12.08 -8.42 16.71
C ARG A 260 -12.44 -8.99 18.09
N LYS A 261 -11.76 -10.08 18.51
CA LYS A 261 -11.87 -10.67 19.86
C LYS A 261 -11.66 -9.66 21.00
N LYS A 262 -10.83 -8.64 20.78
CA LYS A 262 -10.64 -7.50 21.68
C LYS A 262 -10.89 -6.21 20.91
N SER A 263 -11.87 -5.44 21.35
CA SER A 263 -12.22 -4.13 20.82
C SER A 263 -11.02 -3.18 20.82
N LEU A 264 -10.98 -2.27 19.85
CA LEU A 264 -10.00 -1.18 19.83
C LEU A 264 -10.30 -0.20 20.98
N ALA A 265 -9.25 0.42 21.53
CA ALA A 265 -9.41 1.47 22.53
C ALA A 265 -10.17 2.67 21.94
N GLU A 266 -10.95 3.37 22.77
CA GLU A 266 -11.80 4.50 22.36
C GLU A 266 -11.00 5.60 21.63
N ASN A 267 -9.80 5.93 22.12
CA ASN A 267 -8.92 6.90 21.47
C ASN A 267 -8.43 6.44 20.08
N THR A 268 -8.33 5.14 19.84
CA THR A 268 -8.03 4.59 18.51
C THR A 268 -9.24 4.74 17.58
N LEU A 269 -10.45 4.44 18.07
CA LEU A 269 -11.69 4.63 17.30
C LEU A 269 -11.92 6.11 16.93
N LYS A 270 -11.72 7.04 17.88
CA LYS A 270 -11.78 8.49 17.63
C LYS A 270 -10.78 8.94 16.57
N ARG A 271 -9.55 8.40 16.58
CA ARG A 271 -8.54 8.67 15.55
C ARG A 271 -8.93 8.12 14.18
N ILE A 272 -9.50 6.91 14.11
CA ILE A 272 -9.99 6.31 12.86
C ILE A 272 -11.14 7.14 12.29
N ALA A 273 -12.15 7.48 13.11
CA ALA A 273 -13.30 8.29 12.69
C ALA A 273 -12.87 9.66 12.15
N ARG A 274 -11.96 10.37 12.85
CA ARG A 274 -11.38 11.64 12.36
C ARG A 274 -10.59 11.46 11.06
N GLY A 275 -9.92 10.33 10.88
CA GLY A 275 -9.24 9.97 9.63
C GLY A 275 -10.22 9.79 8.47
N ILE A 276 -11.29 9.01 8.67
CA ILE A 276 -12.34 8.79 7.68
C ILE A 276 -13.03 10.11 7.32
N GLN A 277 -13.40 10.92 8.32
CA GLN A 277 -14.01 12.22 8.11
C GLN A 277 -13.12 13.09 7.21
N ARG A 278 -11.85 13.29 7.58
CA ARG A 278 -10.93 14.19 6.86
C ARG A 278 -10.49 13.70 5.48
N PHE A 279 -10.23 12.40 5.33
CA PHE A 279 -9.57 11.84 4.13
C PHE A 279 -10.49 11.05 3.20
N VAL A 280 -11.76 10.84 3.59
CA VAL A 280 -12.78 10.18 2.76
C VAL A 280 -13.98 11.09 2.55
N ILE A 281 -14.61 11.58 3.63
CA ILE A 281 -15.90 12.31 3.57
C ILE A 281 -15.70 13.78 3.18
N GLU A 282 -14.76 14.47 3.82
CA GLU A 282 -14.41 15.88 3.59
C GLU A 282 -13.25 16.04 2.59
N SER A 283 -12.83 14.96 1.93
CA SER A 283 -11.75 15.03 0.95
C SER A 283 -12.20 15.85 -0.26
N ALA A 284 -11.43 16.89 -0.61
CA ALA A 284 -11.63 17.64 -1.86
C ALA A 284 -11.40 16.77 -3.13
N SER A 285 -10.80 15.59 -2.96
CA SER A 285 -10.65 14.56 -3.98
C SER A 285 -10.98 13.19 -3.36
N PRO A 286 -12.27 12.81 -3.27
CA PRO A 286 -12.66 11.51 -2.74
C PRO A 286 -12.25 10.41 -3.72
N PHE A 287 -11.76 9.28 -3.22
CA PHE A 287 -11.47 8.13 -4.09
C PHE A 287 -12.77 7.40 -4.43
N ILE A 288 -13.11 7.38 -5.72
CA ILE A 288 -14.29 6.66 -6.23
C ILE A 288 -13.82 5.29 -6.72
N VAL A 289 -14.08 4.24 -5.94
CA VAL A 289 -13.76 2.86 -6.35
C VAL A 289 -14.84 2.37 -7.31
N LYS A 290 -14.45 2.11 -8.56
CA LYS A 290 -15.32 1.42 -9.52
C LYS A 290 -15.24 -0.10 -9.25
N CYS A 291 -16.17 -0.62 -8.44
CA CYS A 291 -16.12 -1.99 -7.93
C CYS A 291 -16.39 -3.09 -8.97
N ASN A 292 -16.76 -2.72 -10.20
CA ASN A 292 -16.92 -3.65 -11.30
C ASN A 292 -15.65 -3.69 -12.16
N HIS A 293 -15.46 -4.83 -12.83
CA HIS A 293 -14.44 -5.09 -13.85
C HIS A 293 -13.10 -5.59 -13.30
N THR A 294 -13.18 -6.81 -12.73
CA THR A 294 -12.08 -7.63 -12.20
C THR A 294 -12.22 -9.14 -12.58
N THR A 295 -11.26 -9.89 -13.17
CA THR A 295 -10.55 -9.73 -14.48
C THR A 295 -10.19 -11.13 -15.14
N THR A 296 -9.01 -11.36 -15.77
CA THR A 296 -8.80 -12.27 -16.97
C THR A 296 -7.47 -13.06 -17.04
N ARG A 297 -7.40 -14.22 -17.74
CA ARG A 297 -6.13 -14.91 -18.15
C ARG A 297 -6.05 -14.96 -19.69
N GLY A 298 -4.96 -14.62 -20.38
CA GLY A 298 -3.54 -14.58 -19.98
C GLY A 298 -3.17 -13.70 -18.78
N LYS A 299 -3.58 -12.43 -18.74
CA LYS A 299 -3.45 -11.57 -17.55
C LYS A 299 -4.50 -10.45 -17.55
N TYR A 300 -4.45 -9.59 -16.54
CA TYR A 300 -5.57 -9.41 -15.62
C TYR A 300 -6.45 -8.16 -15.92
N ASP A 301 -7.20 -8.15 -17.06
CA ASP A 301 -8.26 -7.15 -17.45
C ASP A 301 -9.35 -7.75 -18.37
N CYS A 302 -10.67 -7.47 -18.35
CA CYS A 302 -11.64 -6.79 -17.45
C CYS A 302 -13.11 -7.04 -17.95
N PHE A 303 -14.19 -6.56 -17.30
CA PHE A 303 -15.61 -6.62 -17.80
C PHE A 303 -16.03 -5.29 -18.47
N ARG A 304 -17.00 -5.29 -19.39
CA ARG A 304 -17.47 -4.11 -20.16
C ARG A 304 -18.99 -3.86 -20.09
N GLY A 305 -19.62 -4.15 -18.95
CA GLY A 305 -20.97 -3.67 -18.67
C GLY A 305 -20.96 -2.21 -18.20
N GLN A 306 -22.00 -1.46 -18.54
CA GLN A 306 -22.34 -0.18 -17.89
C GLN A 306 -23.62 -0.38 -17.06
N ALA A 307 -23.83 0.40 -16.01
CA ALA A 307 -25.12 0.40 -15.33
C ALA A 307 -26.21 0.97 -16.27
N LEU A 308 -27.48 0.61 -16.03
CA LEU A 308 -28.60 1.05 -16.89
C LEU A 308 -28.87 2.56 -16.78
N ASP A 309 -28.36 3.15 -15.70
CA ASP A 309 -28.40 4.53 -15.25
C ASP A 309 -27.08 5.30 -15.49
N ASP A 310 -26.00 4.63 -15.90
CA ASP A 310 -24.76 5.28 -16.37
C ASP A 310 -24.96 5.85 -17.79
N PRO A 311 -24.44 7.05 -18.11
CA PRO A 311 -24.43 7.55 -19.48
C PRO A 311 -23.60 6.65 -20.41
N LEU A 312 -24.16 6.35 -21.59
CA LEU A 312 -23.54 5.51 -22.63
C LEU A 312 -22.11 5.95 -22.94
N GLN A 313 -21.17 5.01 -22.83
CA GLN A 313 -19.78 5.22 -23.24
C GLN A 313 -19.66 5.30 -24.77
N THR A 314 -18.52 5.79 -25.26
CA THR A 314 -18.27 6.02 -26.69
C THR A 314 -18.51 4.77 -27.54
N ILE A 315 -19.60 4.79 -28.32
CA ILE A 315 -19.96 3.69 -29.22
C ILE A 315 -18.98 3.67 -30.40
N THR A 316 -18.32 2.53 -30.62
CA THR A 316 -17.39 2.34 -31.74
C THR A 316 -18.09 1.69 -32.95
N LYS A 317 -17.41 1.58 -34.08
CA LYS A 317 -17.92 0.98 -35.33
C LYS A 317 -18.40 -0.49 -35.19
N THR A 318 -18.04 -1.18 -34.11
CA THR A 318 -18.48 -2.54 -33.80
C THR A 318 -19.34 -2.53 -32.54
N HIS A 319 -20.55 -3.09 -32.61
CA HIS A 319 -21.46 -3.19 -31.46
C HIS A 319 -20.90 -4.08 -30.35
N GLY A 320 -21.13 -3.71 -29.09
CA GLY A 320 -20.58 -4.41 -27.92
C GLY A 320 -21.38 -4.22 -26.62
N TYR A 321 -22.66 -3.85 -26.71
CA TYR A 321 -23.56 -3.66 -25.57
C TYR A 321 -24.81 -4.53 -25.73
N ALA A 322 -25.24 -5.18 -24.65
CA ALA A 322 -26.48 -5.93 -24.53
C ALA A 322 -26.98 -5.83 -23.08
N ILE A 323 -28.28 -6.00 -22.84
CA ILE A 323 -28.88 -6.07 -21.51
C ILE A 323 -29.23 -7.53 -21.24
N ALA A 324 -28.65 -8.10 -20.19
CA ALA A 324 -28.89 -9.47 -19.74
C ALA A 324 -29.54 -9.43 -18.35
N ILE A 325 -30.73 -10.03 -18.20
CA ILE A 325 -31.41 -10.20 -16.92
C ILE A 325 -31.50 -11.71 -16.62
N PRO A 326 -30.51 -12.28 -15.90
CA PRO A 326 -30.50 -13.69 -15.58
C PRO A 326 -31.36 -13.99 -14.35
N HIS A 327 -32.23 -15.00 -14.42
CA HIS A 327 -32.87 -15.60 -13.25
C HIS A 327 -32.56 -17.10 -13.16
N LEU A 328 -32.49 -17.62 -11.94
CA LEU A 328 -32.18 -19.02 -11.69
C LEU A 328 -33.48 -19.83 -11.63
N THR A 329 -33.61 -20.87 -12.45
CA THR A 329 -34.75 -21.80 -12.40
C THR A 329 -34.31 -23.23 -12.13
N LYS A 330 -35.25 -24.05 -11.63
CA LYS A 330 -35.07 -25.48 -11.41
C LYS A 330 -35.86 -26.21 -12.49
N PHE A 331 -35.24 -27.12 -13.23
CA PHE A 331 -35.93 -27.87 -14.28
C PHE A 331 -36.77 -29.02 -13.71
N ARG A 332 -37.80 -28.68 -12.92
CA ARG A 332 -38.85 -29.58 -12.42
C ARG A 332 -40.23 -28.93 -12.50
N THR A 333 -41.27 -29.74 -12.66
CA THR A 333 -42.66 -29.28 -12.80
C THR A 333 -43.08 -28.39 -11.62
N GLY A 334 -43.67 -27.22 -11.92
CA GLY A 334 -44.17 -26.28 -10.92
C GLY A 334 -43.12 -25.42 -10.22
N ALA A 335 -41.85 -25.43 -10.67
CA ALA A 335 -40.83 -24.52 -10.14
C ALA A 335 -41.07 -23.07 -10.59
N THR A 336 -41.03 -22.14 -9.64
CA THR A 336 -40.81 -20.71 -9.90
C THR A 336 -39.30 -20.42 -9.90
N GLY A 337 -38.87 -19.50 -10.77
CA GLY A 337 -37.52 -18.96 -10.72
C GLY A 337 -37.28 -18.12 -9.46
N GLN A 338 -36.00 -17.88 -9.14
CA GLN A 338 -35.54 -16.98 -8.10
C GLN A 338 -34.46 -16.03 -8.66
N GLU A 339 -34.24 -14.91 -7.99
CA GLU A 339 -33.13 -14.01 -8.32
C GLU A 339 -31.80 -14.74 -8.16
N VAL A 340 -30.82 -14.41 -9.01
CA VAL A 340 -29.48 -15.01 -8.92
C VAL A 340 -28.70 -14.57 -7.66
N THR A 341 -29.17 -13.53 -6.98
CA THR A 341 -28.66 -13.04 -5.70
C THR A 341 -29.26 -13.75 -4.48
N ASP A 342 -30.37 -14.47 -4.64
CA ASP A 342 -31.02 -15.17 -3.53
C ASP A 342 -30.24 -16.43 -3.14
N PRO A 343 -30.12 -16.78 -1.84
CA PRO A 343 -29.44 -17.97 -1.40
C PRO A 343 -29.92 -19.25 -2.11
N LEU A 344 -28.96 -20.07 -2.54
CA LEU A 344 -29.25 -21.34 -3.21
C LEU A 344 -30.01 -22.29 -2.27
N PRO A 345 -31.25 -22.70 -2.62
CA PRO A 345 -32.01 -23.66 -1.84
C PRO A 345 -31.43 -25.07 -2.00
N THR A 346 -31.65 -25.93 -1.00
CA THR A 346 -31.07 -27.27 -0.89
C THR A 346 -31.12 -28.07 -2.20
N VAL A 347 -29.94 -28.35 -2.76
CA VAL A 347 -29.76 -29.15 -3.97
C VAL A 347 -29.74 -30.63 -3.59
N THR A 348 -30.67 -31.42 -4.13
CA THR A 348 -30.76 -32.86 -3.81
C THR A 348 -30.04 -33.73 -4.85
N ALA A 349 -29.33 -34.75 -4.38
CA ALA A 349 -28.71 -35.74 -5.25
C ALA A 349 -29.77 -36.50 -6.08
N GLY A 350 -29.46 -36.78 -7.34
CA GLY A 350 -30.34 -37.53 -8.25
C GLY A 350 -29.55 -38.31 -9.29
N THR A 351 -30.19 -39.26 -9.98
CA THR A 351 -29.49 -40.20 -10.85
C THR A 351 -29.24 -39.61 -12.25
N ALA A 352 -27.99 -39.68 -12.72
CA ALA A 352 -27.51 -39.03 -13.95
C ALA A 352 -28.13 -39.53 -15.28
N LYS A 353 -29.07 -40.49 -15.26
CA LYS A 353 -29.65 -41.10 -16.46
C LYS A 353 -30.63 -40.19 -17.22
N ARG A 354 -31.20 -39.14 -16.60
CA ARG A 354 -32.04 -38.11 -17.25
C ARG A 354 -31.89 -36.76 -16.53
N PRO A 355 -31.12 -35.78 -17.05
CA PRO A 355 -30.88 -34.53 -16.33
C PRO A 355 -32.13 -33.66 -16.16
N GLY A 356 -32.88 -33.43 -17.24
CA GLY A 356 -34.13 -32.65 -17.18
C GLY A 356 -35.19 -33.36 -16.35
N GLY A 357 -35.62 -32.73 -15.25
CA GLY A 357 -36.56 -33.29 -14.27
C GLY A 357 -35.97 -33.58 -12.88
N ASN A 358 -34.64 -33.68 -12.77
CA ASN A 358 -33.97 -34.02 -11.50
C ASN A 358 -33.80 -32.81 -10.56
N GLY A 359 -33.78 -33.07 -9.25
CA GLY A 359 -33.63 -32.04 -8.20
C GLY A 359 -32.31 -31.25 -8.19
N HIS A 360 -31.30 -31.70 -8.93
CA HIS A 360 -30.02 -31.01 -9.14
C HIS A 360 -29.92 -30.24 -10.46
N ALA A 361 -30.92 -30.32 -11.34
CA ALA A 361 -30.90 -29.65 -12.63
C ALA A 361 -31.33 -28.18 -12.48
N LEU A 362 -30.34 -27.30 -12.35
CA LEU A 362 -30.50 -25.86 -12.39
C LEU A 362 -30.27 -25.34 -13.82
N GLY A 363 -31.00 -24.29 -14.18
CA GLY A 363 -30.80 -23.52 -15.40
C GLY A 363 -30.74 -22.04 -15.09
N ILE A 364 -29.85 -21.32 -15.79
CA ILE A 364 -29.96 -19.88 -15.94
C ILE A 364 -30.92 -19.64 -17.10
N VAL A 365 -31.90 -18.76 -16.89
CA VAL A 365 -32.81 -18.29 -17.94
C VAL A 365 -32.56 -16.81 -18.13
N GLU A 366 -32.27 -16.44 -19.37
CA GLU A 366 -32.00 -15.08 -19.80
C GLU A 366 -33.15 -14.60 -20.71
N ALA A 367 -33.55 -13.34 -20.56
CA ALA A 367 -34.53 -12.70 -21.43
C ALA A 367 -33.79 -11.86 -22.49
N GLU A 368 -33.93 -12.24 -23.76
CA GLU A 368 -33.31 -11.56 -24.90
C GLU A 368 -34.35 -10.80 -25.73
N LEU A 369 -34.08 -9.53 -26.08
CA LEU A 369 -34.89 -8.73 -26.98
C LEU A 369 -34.49 -8.97 -28.45
N ALA A 370 -34.87 -10.13 -28.99
CA ALA A 370 -34.66 -10.48 -30.40
C ALA A 370 -35.97 -10.41 -31.21
N PRO A 371 -35.97 -9.91 -32.45
CA PRO A 371 -37.14 -9.98 -33.32
C PRO A 371 -37.43 -11.42 -33.76
N PHE A 372 -38.71 -11.80 -33.82
CA PHE A 372 -39.14 -13.16 -34.13
C PHE A 372 -40.43 -13.19 -34.96
N LEU A 373 -40.72 -14.33 -35.58
CA LEU A 373 -41.96 -14.56 -36.32
C LEU A 373 -43.03 -15.16 -35.39
N ALA A 374 -44.21 -14.56 -35.37
CA ALA A 374 -45.37 -15.00 -34.58
C ALA A 374 -46.62 -15.20 -35.45
N GLY A 375 -47.57 -16.02 -34.99
CA GLY A 375 -48.89 -16.16 -35.61
C GLY A 375 -49.84 -15.03 -35.20
N ASN A 376 -50.61 -14.49 -36.14
CA ASN A 376 -51.45 -13.29 -35.94
C ASN A 376 -52.96 -13.59 -35.69
N GLY A 377 -53.27 -14.60 -34.88
CA GLY A 377 -54.64 -14.99 -34.53
C GLY A 377 -55.34 -15.89 -35.58
N GLY A 378 -56.01 -16.96 -35.13
CA GLY A 378 -56.66 -17.95 -35.98
C GLY A 378 -56.69 -19.36 -35.38
N SER A 379 -57.13 -20.36 -36.14
CA SER A 379 -57.34 -21.75 -35.69
C SER A 379 -56.11 -22.37 -35.01
N GLU A 380 -56.39 -23.27 -34.07
CA GLU A 380 -55.54 -23.93 -33.04
C GLU A 380 -54.12 -24.42 -33.44
N TYR A 381 -53.78 -24.43 -34.73
CA TYR A 381 -52.49 -24.82 -35.30
C TYR A 381 -51.60 -23.63 -35.71
N GLN A 382 -51.74 -22.46 -35.07
CA GLN A 382 -50.85 -21.34 -35.36
C GLN A 382 -49.41 -21.61 -34.91
N ALA A 383 -48.45 -21.26 -35.77
CA ALA A 383 -47.05 -21.60 -35.59
C ALA A 383 -46.48 -21.01 -34.27
N LYS A 384 -45.72 -21.83 -33.54
CA LYS A 384 -44.96 -21.38 -32.37
C LYS A 384 -43.99 -20.26 -32.77
N PRO A 385 -43.73 -19.28 -31.89
CA PRO A 385 -42.71 -18.25 -32.11
C PRO A 385 -41.39 -18.83 -32.63
N ARG A 386 -40.86 -18.27 -33.72
CA ARG A 386 -39.66 -18.78 -34.38
C ARG A 386 -38.60 -17.70 -34.59
N PRO A 387 -37.32 -17.98 -34.26
CA PRO A 387 -36.20 -17.10 -34.58
C PRO A 387 -36.10 -16.79 -36.08
N LEU A 388 -35.66 -15.56 -36.40
CA LEU A 388 -35.48 -15.09 -37.79
C LEU A 388 -34.31 -15.78 -38.53
N ASP A 389 -33.40 -16.46 -37.84
CA ASP A 389 -32.29 -17.21 -38.43
C ASP A 389 -32.72 -18.56 -39.05
N LYS A 390 -34.00 -18.95 -38.88
CA LYS A 390 -34.54 -20.21 -39.41
C LYS A 390 -35.39 -19.99 -40.66
N PRO A 391 -35.38 -20.94 -41.62
CA PRO A 391 -36.25 -20.87 -42.80
C PRO A 391 -37.72 -20.71 -42.43
N ALA A 392 -38.41 -19.80 -43.15
CA ALA A 392 -39.85 -19.62 -43.05
C ALA A 392 -40.60 -20.91 -43.42
N HIS A 393 -41.80 -21.08 -42.86
CA HIS A 393 -42.73 -22.12 -43.33
C HIS A 393 -43.37 -21.71 -44.66
N THR A 394 -43.99 -22.68 -45.34
CA THR A 394 -44.75 -22.49 -46.58
C THR A 394 -45.73 -21.32 -46.43
N ILE A 395 -45.52 -20.26 -47.20
CA ILE A 395 -46.38 -19.07 -47.18
C ILE A 395 -47.67 -19.42 -47.92
N LEU A 396 -48.79 -19.43 -47.19
CA LEU A 396 -50.11 -19.65 -47.76
C LEU A 396 -50.62 -18.38 -48.45
N LYS A 397 -51.65 -18.52 -49.30
CA LYS A 397 -52.27 -17.43 -50.08
C LYS A 397 -52.76 -16.26 -49.21
N GLU A 398 -53.03 -16.52 -47.93
CA GLU A 398 -53.24 -15.51 -46.90
C GLU A 398 -52.07 -15.56 -45.92
N SER A 399 -51.26 -14.50 -45.85
CA SER A 399 -50.17 -14.43 -44.87
C SER A 399 -50.73 -14.23 -43.47
N ARG A 400 -50.39 -15.14 -42.55
CA ARG A 400 -50.87 -15.16 -41.16
C ARG A 400 -49.71 -15.14 -40.13
N ALA A 401 -48.50 -14.83 -40.60
CA ALA A 401 -47.32 -14.61 -39.78
C ALA A 401 -46.97 -13.11 -39.77
N CYS A 402 -46.66 -12.57 -38.59
CA CYS A 402 -46.14 -11.22 -38.42
C CYS A 402 -44.70 -11.27 -37.89
N VAL A 403 -43.88 -10.28 -38.27
CA VAL A 403 -42.62 -10.00 -37.60
C VAL A 403 -42.95 -9.20 -36.34
N VAL A 404 -42.66 -9.77 -35.18
CA VAL A 404 -42.71 -9.07 -33.90
C VAL A 404 -41.30 -8.54 -33.64
N ALA A 405 -41.13 -7.22 -33.67
CA ALA A 405 -39.86 -6.55 -33.46
C ALA A 405 -40.03 -5.39 -32.46
N PRO A 406 -39.05 -5.15 -31.58
CA PRO A 406 -39.05 -3.98 -30.72
C PRO A 406 -38.85 -2.70 -31.56
N VAL A 407 -39.71 -1.71 -31.34
CA VAL A 407 -39.66 -0.41 -32.03
C VAL A 407 -39.75 0.74 -31.02
N ILE A 408 -39.20 1.90 -31.35
CA ILE A 408 -39.35 3.12 -30.56
C ILE A 408 -40.50 3.94 -31.14
N ALA A 409 -41.62 3.98 -30.43
CA ALA A 409 -42.75 4.85 -30.77
C ALA A 409 -42.53 6.25 -30.19
N ARG A 410 -42.93 7.30 -30.93
CA ARG A 410 -42.80 8.70 -30.49
C ARG A 410 -44.18 9.36 -30.42
N GLN A 411 -44.50 9.97 -29.28
CA GLN A 411 -45.81 10.57 -29.04
C GLN A 411 -45.87 12.03 -29.51
N PHE A 412 -45.97 12.24 -30.83
CA PHE A 412 -46.33 13.52 -31.45
C PHE A 412 -47.22 13.29 -32.69
N GLY A 413 -48.05 14.27 -33.04
CA GLY A 413 -49.12 14.14 -34.05
C GLY A 413 -48.73 13.79 -35.49
N ALA A 414 -47.43 13.76 -35.84
CA ALA A 414 -46.94 13.34 -37.16
C ALA A 414 -45.62 12.54 -37.09
N SER A 415 -45.28 11.96 -35.93
CA SER A 415 -44.01 11.24 -35.76
C SER A 415 -44.11 9.79 -36.24
N ILE A 416 -43.13 9.34 -37.03
CA ILE A 416 -42.97 7.95 -37.43
C ILE A 416 -42.02 7.28 -36.42
N GLY A 417 -42.41 6.12 -35.89
CA GLY A 417 -41.53 5.32 -35.02
C GLY A 417 -40.42 4.66 -35.82
N HIS A 418 -39.27 4.41 -35.18
CA HIS A 418 -38.10 3.79 -35.81
C HIS A 418 -37.77 2.45 -35.14
N ARG A 419 -36.88 1.66 -35.75
CA ARG A 419 -36.44 0.39 -35.16
C ARG A 419 -35.64 0.64 -33.88
N ALA A 420 -35.60 -0.32 -32.96
CA ALA A 420 -34.81 -0.20 -31.73
C ALA A 420 -33.28 -0.19 -31.96
N ASP A 421 -32.81 -0.64 -33.13
CA ASP A 421 -31.41 -0.62 -33.56
C ASP A 421 -31.04 0.61 -34.44
N GLU A 422 -31.98 1.53 -34.66
CA GLU A 422 -31.73 2.81 -35.35
C GLU A 422 -31.49 3.94 -34.33
N PRO A 423 -30.59 4.92 -34.61
CA PRO A 423 -30.29 6.02 -33.69
C PRO A 423 -31.54 6.83 -33.30
N SER A 424 -31.73 7.03 -31.99
CA SER A 424 -32.85 7.81 -31.46
C SER A 424 -32.80 9.27 -31.92
N ALA A 425 -33.92 9.76 -32.46
CA ALA A 425 -34.06 11.15 -32.87
C ALA A 425 -34.03 12.11 -31.66
N THR A 426 -33.58 13.35 -31.89
CA THR A 426 -33.34 14.38 -30.86
C THR A 426 -34.44 14.47 -29.81
N ILE A 427 -34.04 14.35 -28.53
CA ILE A 427 -34.88 14.53 -27.35
C ILE A 427 -34.74 15.98 -26.88
N THR A 428 -35.86 16.68 -26.73
CA THR A 428 -35.89 18.11 -26.36
C THR A 428 -36.05 18.30 -24.85
N ALA A 429 -35.29 19.24 -24.28
CA ALA A 429 -35.47 19.66 -22.89
C ALA A 429 -36.85 20.34 -22.72
N GLY A 430 -37.70 19.80 -21.85
CA GLY A 430 -39.07 20.28 -21.61
C GLY A 430 -40.15 19.20 -21.64
N GLY A 431 -39.82 17.93 -21.90
CA GLY A 431 -40.76 16.80 -21.80
C GLY A 431 -41.76 16.65 -22.95
N GLY A 432 -41.84 17.65 -23.84
CA GLY A 432 -42.53 17.54 -25.13
C GLY A 432 -41.75 16.68 -26.12
N GLY A 433 -41.73 15.36 -25.92
CA GLY A 433 -41.11 14.42 -26.85
C GLY A 433 -40.82 13.03 -26.29
N LYS A 434 -41.87 12.40 -25.76
CA LYS A 434 -41.78 11.06 -25.17
C LYS A 434 -41.56 10.02 -26.28
N SER A 435 -40.37 9.42 -26.28
CA SER A 435 -40.08 8.17 -26.97
C SER A 435 -40.34 7.01 -26.00
N GLN A 436 -41.02 5.96 -26.46
CA GLN A 436 -41.35 4.77 -25.67
C GLN A 436 -40.94 3.52 -26.44
N LEU A 437 -40.27 2.58 -25.76
CA LEU A 437 -40.05 1.25 -26.28
C LEU A 437 -41.39 0.50 -26.36
N VAL A 438 -41.75 0.05 -27.55
CA VAL A 438 -42.88 -0.85 -27.79
C VAL A 438 -42.28 -2.22 -28.11
N SER A 439 -42.50 -3.17 -27.21
CA SER A 439 -42.11 -4.58 -27.34
C SER A 439 -43.27 -5.47 -26.95
N ALA A 440 -43.27 -6.71 -27.44
CA ALA A 440 -44.08 -7.77 -26.85
C ALA A 440 -43.49 -8.16 -25.48
N PHE A 441 -44.35 -8.51 -24.52
CA PHE A 441 -44.00 -8.95 -23.17
C PHE A 441 -44.78 -10.22 -22.80
N LEU A 442 -44.32 -10.95 -21.78
CA LEU A 442 -44.90 -12.21 -21.33
C LEU A 442 -45.63 -12.02 -19.98
N ALA A 443 -46.97 -12.02 -20.02
CA ALA A 443 -47.80 -11.91 -18.82
C ALA A 443 -48.28 -13.28 -18.31
N LYS A 444 -48.16 -13.53 -17.00
CA LYS A 444 -48.69 -14.74 -16.35
C LYS A 444 -50.18 -14.58 -16.03
N HIS A 445 -51.05 -15.23 -16.80
CA HIS A 445 -52.49 -15.27 -16.53
C HIS A 445 -52.91 -16.47 -15.67
N TYR A 446 -53.31 -16.20 -14.43
CA TYR A 446 -54.16 -17.09 -13.63
C TYR A 446 -55.19 -16.23 -12.87
N GLY A 447 -56.43 -16.21 -13.36
CA GLY A 447 -57.60 -15.68 -12.63
C GLY A 447 -57.67 -14.15 -12.43
N GLY A 448 -58.14 -13.41 -13.44
CA GLY A 448 -58.80 -12.10 -13.28
C GLY A 448 -57.93 -10.86 -13.03
N ASN A 449 -58.04 -9.89 -13.95
CA ASN A 449 -57.72 -8.45 -13.78
C ASN A 449 -56.36 -8.06 -13.17
N TYR A 450 -55.34 -7.96 -14.04
CA TYR A 450 -54.09 -7.26 -13.75
C TYR A 450 -54.12 -5.84 -14.34
N ASN A 451 -53.83 -4.82 -13.50
CA ASN A 451 -53.85 -3.39 -13.86
C ASN A 451 -52.46 -2.73 -13.77
N GLY A 452 -51.36 -3.50 -13.87
CA GLY A 452 -49.99 -2.98 -13.85
C GLY A 452 -49.37 -2.86 -15.25
N ALA A 453 -48.23 -2.18 -15.33
CA ALA A 453 -47.33 -2.33 -16.47
C ALA A 453 -46.52 -3.62 -16.28
N GLY A 454 -46.61 -4.55 -17.23
CA GLY A 454 -45.78 -5.75 -17.24
C GLY A 454 -44.30 -5.40 -17.42
N VAL A 455 -43.43 -6.30 -16.94
CA VAL A 455 -41.97 -6.24 -17.12
C VAL A 455 -41.60 -6.62 -18.55
#